data_AF-A0A502EKE9-F1
#
_entry.id   AF-A0A502EKE9-F1
#
_cell.length_a   1.000
_cell.length_b   1.000
_cell.length_c   1.000
_cell.angle_alpha   90.00
_cell.angle_beta   90.00
_cell.angle_gamma   90.00
#
_symmetry.space_group_name_H-M   'P 1'
#
loop_
_entity.id
_entity.type
_entity.pdbx_description
1 polymer ?
#
loop_
_entity_poly.entity_id
_entity_poly.type
_entity_poly.pdbx_seq_one_letter_code
_entity_poly.pdbx_strand_id
1 'polypeptide(L)'
;MNIFNFYTSKKHLKQFEMKIAELLNNEFPEFKKVIEISNLSGIHFTVKPQGIYLNRSYSPKVFEEIRRNHNTSFHLNGILVFEKKSKKHIPLKLHYFHNSLTSINIDDPKNFHRNFDLNNIKIEEIEIGYLKIQNSDKEIVLKVLKNSNEEKLNLLDVENAFEIEIDEKLFYTILDMEDGNYIAVDKQGKVYRLNHDHKERVIKIAENPNDFFKIYNGQKSELENIMNE
;
A
#
# COMPACT_ATOMS: atom_id res chain seq x y z
N MET A 1 -44.78 -7.01 9.18
CA MET A 1 -44.34 -6.25 7.99
C MET A 1 -42.82 -6.15 8.06
N ASN A 2 -42.09 -7.06 7.42
CA ASN A 2 -40.63 -7.13 7.56
C ASN A 2 -40.03 -7.53 6.22
N ILE A 3 -39.89 -6.57 5.32
CA ILE A 3 -39.40 -6.82 3.97
C ILE A 3 -38.37 -5.74 3.68
N PHE A 4 -37.11 -6.16 3.54
CA PHE A 4 -35.93 -5.36 3.21
C PHE A 4 -35.16 -4.71 4.37
N ASN A 5 -34.71 -5.52 5.33
CA ASN A 5 -33.53 -5.18 6.16
C ASN A 5 -32.23 -5.47 5.39
N PHE A 6 -31.93 -4.64 4.39
CA PHE A 6 -30.63 -4.72 3.71
C PHE A 6 -29.53 -4.13 4.61
N TYR A 7 -28.44 -4.88 4.77
CA TYR A 7 -27.23 -4.38 5.41
C TYR A 7 -26.53 -3.34 4.53
N THR A 8 -25.59 -2.62 5.13
CA THR A 8 -24.65 -1.76 4.40
C THR A 8 -24.05 -2.52 3.22
N SER A 9 -24.10 -1.92 2.04
CA SER A 9 -23.69 -2.55 0.78
C SER A 9 -22.40 -1.93 0.28
N LYS A 10 -21.75 -2.61 -0.67
CA LYS A 10 -20.60 -2.06 -1.41
C LYS A 10 -20.92 -0.72 -2.08
N LYS A 11 -22.15 -0.54 -2.58
CA LYS A 11 -22.57 0.72 -3.22
C LYS A 11 -22.56 1.89 -2.22
N HIS A 12 -23.08 1.66 -1.01
CA HIS A 12 -23.09 2.67 0.05
C HIS A 12 -21.65 3.08 0.43
N LEU A 13 -20.76 2.09 0.54
CA LEU A 13 -19.37 2.33 0.90
C LEU A 13 -18.58 3.02 -0.22
N LYS A 14 -18.76 2.61 -1.48
CA LYS A 14 -18.14 3.32 -2.63
C LYS A 14 -18.56 4.78 -2.69
N GLN A 15 -19.83 5.10 -2.42
CA GLN A 15 -20.31 6.48 -2.39
C GLN A 15 -19.65 7.28 -1.26
N PHE A 16 -19.59 6.69 -0.07
CA PHE A 16 -18.92 7.28 1.10
C PHE A 16 -17.43 7.53 0.84
N GLU A 17 -16.71 6.54 0.32
CA GLU A 17 -15.28 6.64 -0.02
C GLU A 17 -15.01 7.73 -1.05
N MET A 18 -15.79 7.78 -2.13
CA MET A 18 -15.67 8.85 -3.13
C MET A 18 -15.93 10.22 -2.54
N LYS A 19 -16.93 10.35 -1.65
CA LYS A 19 -17.23 11.63 -1.02
C LYS A 19 -16.07 12.13 -0.15
N ILE A 20 -15.44 11.23 0.61
CA ILE A 20 -14.23 11.56 1.38
C ILE A 20 -13.09 11.96 0.45
N ALA A 21 -12.83 11.17 -0.60
CA ALA A 21 -11.76 11.45 -1.55
C ALA A 21 -11.93 12.81 -2.25
N GLU A 22 -13.17 13.18 -2.59
CA GLU A 22 -13.49 14.50 -3.15
C GLU A 22 -13.22 15.63 -2.15
N LEU A 23 -13.67 15.48 -0.90
CA LEU A 23 -13.48 16.49 0.14
C LEU A 23 -12.01 16.69 0.51
N LEU A 24 -11.21 15.63 0.41
CA LEU A 24 -9.80 15.62 0.78
C LEU A 24 -8.86 15.76 -0.42
N ASN A 25 -9.36 16.00 -1.63
CA ASN A 25 -8.56 15.92 -2.86
C ASN A 25 -7.34 16.85 -2.89
N ASN A 26 -7.38 17.97 -2.15
CA ASN A 26 -6.25 18.90 -2.08
C ASN A 26 -5.09 18.39 -1.21
N GLU A 27 -5.41 17.60 -0.17
CA GLU A 27 -4.42 17.09 0.79
C GLU A 27 -4.04 15.64 0.48
N PHE A 28 -4.99 14.85 -0.04
CA PHE A 28 -4.87 13.41 -0.32
C PHE A 28 -5.44 13.06 -1.72
N PRO A 29 -4.88 13.61 -2.82
CA PRO A 29 -5.35 13.32 -4.18
C PRO A 29 -5.28 11.82 -4.54
N GLU A 30 -4.38 11.07 -3.90
CA GLU A 30 -4.19 9.64 -4.11
C GLU A 30 -5.39 8.79 -3.68
N PHE A 31 -6.23 9.25 -2.74
CA PHE A 31 -7.41 8.48 -2.33
C PHE A 31 -8.36 8.27 -3.51
N LYS A 32 -8.59 9.31 -4.30
CA LYS A 32 -9.41 9.23 -5.50
C LYS A 32 -8.79 8.30 -6.53
N LYS A 33 -7.49 8.45 -6.79
CA LYS A 33 -6.73 7.60 -7.72
C LYS A 33 -6.86 6.11 -7.34
N VAL A 34 -6.64 5.77 -6.07
CA VAL A 34 -6.76 4.39 -5.57
C VAL A 34 -8.17 3.84 -5.80
N ILE A 35 -9.22 4.64 -5.56
CA ILE A 35 -10.60 4.18 -5.77
C ILE A 35 -10.88 3.90 -7.25
N GLU A 36 -10.36 4.73 -8.16
CA GLU A 36 -10.60 4.62 -9.61
C GLU A 36 -9.88 3.41 -10.24
N ILE A 37 -8.67 3.09 -9.77
CA ILE A 37 -7.85 2.00 -10.32
C ILE A 37 -8.08 0.63 -9.67
N SER A 38 -9.01 0.54 -8.71
CA SER A 38 -9.26 -0.68 -7.95
C SER A 38 -10.74 -1.05 -7.88
N ASN A 39 -11.02 -2.26 -7.45
CA ASN A 39 -12.40 -2.71 -7.23
C ASN A 39 -12.61 -3.17 -5.78
N LEU A 40 -13.71 -2.72 -5.16
CA LEU A 40 -14.14 -3.19 -3.85
C LEU A 40 -14.67 -4.63 -3.94
N SER A 41 -13.79 -5.59 -3.68
CA SER A 41 -14.01 -7.02 -3.86
C SER A 41 -14.77 -7.65 -2.69
N GLY A 42 -14.66 -7.11 -1.47
CA GLY A 42 -15.32 -7.65 -0.28
C GLY A 42 -15.60 -6.60 0.79
N ILE A 43 -16.63 -6.87 1.61
CA ILE A 43 -16.94 -6.10 2.81
C ILE A 43 -17.23 -7.06 3.95
N HIS A 44 -16.68 -6.78 5.14
CA HIS A 44 -16.83 -7.64 6.32
C HIS A 44 -17.22 -6.80 7.53
N PHE A 45 -18.21 -7.28 8.28
CA PHE A 45 -18.65 -6.63 9.52
C PHE A 45 -17.99 -7.35 10.70
N THR A 46 -17.25 -6.60 11.50
CA THR A 46 -16.44 -7.13 12.60
C THR A 46 -16.95 -6.64 13.95
N VAL A 47 -16.71 -7.45 14.98
CA VAL A 47 -17.15 -7.18 16.36
C VAL A 47 -16.00 -6.65 17.22
N LYS A 48 -14.75 -7.05 16.94
CA LYS A 48 -13.55 -6.60 17.66
C LYS A 48 -12.35 -6.50 16.68
N PRO A 49 -11.83 -5.29 16.38
CA PRO A 49 -12.48 -4.00 16.63
C PRO A 49 -13.85 -3.94 15.94
N GLN A 50 -14.80 -3.19 16.49
CA GLN A 50 -16.13 -3.08 15.89
C GLN A 50 -16.09 -2.14 14.69
N GLY A 51 -16.55 -2.62 13.53
CA GLY A 51 -16.53 -1.81 12.32
C GLY A 51 -16.76 -2.56 11.02
N ILE A 52 -16.42 -1.88 9.92
CA ILE A 52 -16.51 -2.37 8.55
C ILE A 52 -15.10 -2.51 8.00
N TYR A 53 -14.75 -3.69 7.52
CA TYR A 53 -13.51 -3.94 6.75
C TYR A 53 -13.82 -4.00 5.26
N LEU A 54 -12.94 -3.37 4.47
CA LEU A 54 -13.06 -3.24 3.03
C LEU A 54 -11.86 -3.95 2.39
N ASN A 55 -12.16 -4.88 1.47
CA ASN A 55 -11.15 -5.57 0.68
C ASN A 55 -11.17 -5.03 -0.75
N ARG A 56 -10.00 -4.63 -1.25
CA ARG A 56 -9.82 -4.16 -2.63
C ARG A 56 -8.99 -5.14 -3.44
N SER A 57 -9.36 -5.28 -4.70
CA SER A 57 -8.61 -6.01 -5.70
C SER A 57 -8.06 -5.05 -6.74
N TYR A 58 -6.84 -5.32 -7.20
CA TYR A 58 -6.11 -4.55 -8.20
C TYR A 58 -5.75 -5.46 -9.37
N SER A 59 -5.55 -4.89 -10.56
CA SER A 59 -4.85 -5.63 -11.62
C SER A 59 -3.37 -5.80 -11.22
N PRO A 60 -2.65 -6.82 -11.72
CA PRO A 60 -1.26 -7.04 -11.32
C PRO A 60 -0.36 -5.81 -11.52
N LYS A 61 -0.45 -5.14 -12.67
CA LYS A 61 0.33 -3.92 -12.97
C LYS A 61 0.04 -2.77 -11.99
N VAL A 62 -1.23 -2.57 -11.64
CA VAL A 62 -1.65 -1.53 -10.70
C VAL A 62 -1.26 -1.90 -9.26
N PHE A 63 -1.32 -3.19 -8.93
CA PHE A 63 -0.91 -3.66 -7.61
C PHE A 63 0.55 -3.33 -7.34
N GLU A 64 1.44 -3.54 -8.31
CA GLU A 64 2.85 -3.15 -8.20
C GLU A 64 3.02 -1.65 -7.95
N GLU A 65 2.31 -0.79 -8.68
CA GLU A 65 2.35 0.66 -8.49
C GLU A 65 1.85 1.10 -7.10
N ILE A 66 0.78 0.49 -6.59
CA ILE A 66 0.26 0.78 -5.26
C ILE A 66 1.18 0.24 -4.18
N ARG A 67 1.74 -0.96 -4.39
CA ARG A 67 2.66 -1.60 -3.46
C ARG A 67 3.89 -0.72 -3.27
N ARG A 68 4.43 -0.13 -4.35
CA ARG A 68 5.57 0.84 -4.34
C ARG A 68 5.41 1.98 -3.34
N ASN A 69 4.19 2.36 -2.98
CA ASN A 69 3.93 3.24 -1.84
C ASN A 69 4.03 2.46 -0.51
N HIS A 70 5.11 1.68 -0.37
CA HIS A 70 5.27 0.69 0.69
C HIS A 70 5.15 1.38 2.06
N ASN A 71 4.37 0.78 2.95
CA ASN A 71 4.37 1.07 4.39
C ASN A 71 3.55 2.26 4.89
N THR A 72 2.67 2.88 4.09
CA THR A 72 1.69 3.83 4.65
C THR A 72 0.50 3.06 5.23
N SER A 73 0.62 2.69 6.50
CA SER A 73 -0.53 2.32 7.33
C SER A 73 -0.77 3.43 8.31
N PHE A 74 -1.97 4.00 8.32
CA PHE A 74 -2.26 5.13 9.17
C PHE A 74 -3.74 5.22 9.52
N HIS A 75 -4.00 5.79 10.68
CA HIS A 75 -5.33 6.26 11.02
C HIS A 75 -5.50 7.68 10.55
N LEU A 76 -6.66 7.96 9.94
CA LEU A 76 -7.09 9.30 9.59
C LEU A 76 -8.22 9.70 10.55
N ASN A 77 -7.98 10.74 11.33
CA ASN A 77 -8.98 11.38 12.19
C ASN A 77 -9.39 12.74 11.59
N GLY A 78 -10.43 13.37 12.15
CA GLY A 78 -10.96 14.65 11.64
C GLY A 78 -12.11 14.51 10.63
N ILE A 79 -12.55 13.28 10.34
CA ILE A 79 -13.73 13.01 9.51
C ILE A 79 -14.94 12.78 10.40
N LEU A 80 -15.98 13.60 10.26
CA LEU A 80 -17.21 13.44 11.00
C LEU A 80 -18.38 13.16 10.07
N VAL A 81 -19.22 12.18 10.42
CA VAL A 81 -20.41 11.80 9.66
C VAL A 81 -21.67 12.14 10.45
N PHE A 82 -22.71 12.61 9.77
CA PHE A 82 -23.97 12.97 10.42
C PHE A 82 -24.77 11.73 10.86
N GLU A 83 -24.96 11.57 12.18
CA GLU A 83 -25.81 10.54 12.76
C GLU A 83 -27.28 10.99 12.79
N LYS A 84 -28.14 10.22 12.11
CA LYS A 84 -29.55 10.60 11.90
C LYS A 84 -30.37 10.58 13.18
N LYS A 85 -30.00 9.75 14.16
CA LYS A 85 -30.72 9.60 15.43
C LYS A 85 -30.44 10.76 16.38
N SER A 86 -29.16 11.03 16.66
CA SER A 86 -28.77 12.13 17.54
C SER A 86 -28.79 13.50 16.87
N LYS A 87 -28.86 13.56 15.53
CA LYS A 87 -28.77 14.79 14.72
C LYS A 87 -27.45 15.52 14.92
N LYS A 88 -26.36 14.78 15.12
CA LYS A 88 -25.01 15.33 15.34
C LYS A 88 -24.02 14.70 14.38
N HIS A 89 -22.99 15.46 14.05
CA HIS A 89 -21.78 14.91 13.43
C HIS A 89 -20.97 14.18 14.49
N ILE A 90 -20.69 12.91 14.23
CA ILE A 90 -19.86 12.08 15.11
C ILE A 90 -18.53 11.75 14.40
N PRO A 91 -17.41 11.70 15.14
CA PRO A 91 -16.13 11.37 14.55
C PRO A 91 -16.08 9.92 14.09
N LEU A 92 -15.47 9.69 12.93
CA LEU A 92 -15.08 8.38 12.44
C LEU A 92 -13.58 8.22 12.58
N LYS A 93 -13.18 7.02 13.00
CA LYS A 93 -11.78 6.60 12.90
C LYS A 93 -11.64 5.72 11.66
N LEU A 94 -10.92 6.23 10.68
CA LEU A 94 -10.67 5.54 9.41
C LEU A 94 -9.27 4.95 9.42
N HIS A 95 -9.10 3.76 8.84
CA HIS A 95 -7.80 3.14 8.68
C HIS A 95 -7.48 2.96 7.20
N TYR A 96 -6.31 3.45 6.81
CA TYR A 96 -5.79 3.38 5.47
C TYR A 96 -4.56 2.48 5.43
N PHE A 97 -4.43 1.72 4.35
CA PHE A 97 -3.26 0.93 4.01
C PHE A 97 -2.93 1.11 2.53
N HIS A 98 -1.69 1.52 2.22
CA HIS A 98 -1.30 1.95 0.87
C HIS A 98 -2.30 2.95 0.27
N ASN A 99 -2.73 3.92 1.09
CA ASN A 99 -3.71 4.96 0.74
C ASN A 99 -5.11 4.44 0.34
N SER A 100 -5.37 3.13 0.50
CA SER A 100 -6.70 2.53 0.40
C SER A 100 -7.39 2.53 1.75
N LEU A 101 -8.65 2.96 1.82
CA LEU A 101 -9.48 2.73 3.00
C LEU A 101 -9.67 1.22 3.21
N THR A 102 -9.27 0.73 4.38
CA THR A 102 -9.34 -0.70 4.75
C THR A 102 -10.29 -0.96 5.90
N SER A 103 -10.48 0.00 6.81
CA SER A 103 -11.52 -0.12 7.83
C SER A 103 -12.17 1.21 8.23
N ILE A 104 -13.43 1.10 8.62
CA ILE A 104 -14.23 2.17 9.23
C ILE A 104 -14.63 1.67 10.61
N ASN A 105 -14.11 2.30 11.66
CA ASN A 105 -14.49 1.96 13.02
C ASN A 105 -15.80 2.67 13.35
N ILE A 106 -16.86 1.90 13.58
CA ILE A 106 -18.20 2.43 13.82
C ILE A 106 -19.08 1.41 14.54
N ASP A 107 -19.95 1.91 15.41
CA ASP A 107 -20.96 1.10 16.06
C ASP A 107 -22.06 0.69 15.08
N ASP A 108 -22.66 -0.48 15.32
CA ASP A 108 -23.68 -1.09 14.46
C ASP A 108 -23.34 -1.03 12.95
N PRO A 109 -22.19 -1.61 12.52
CA PRO A 109 -21.65 -1.41 11.18
C PRO A 109 -22.56 -1.97 10.07
N LYS A 110 -23.39 -2.97 10.40
CA LYS A 110 -24.40 -3.55 9.49
C LYS A 110 -25.46 -2.52 9.06
N ASN A 111 -25.76 -1.54 9.90
CA ASN A 111 -26.74 -0.49 9.63
C ASN A 111 -26.12 0.89 9.39
N PHE A 112 -24.81 0.96 9.12
CA PHE A 112 -24.09 2.22 8.88
C PHE A 112 -24.85 3.19 7.94
N HIS A 113 -25.27 2.74 6.75
CA HIS A 113 -26.03 3.58 5.80
C HIS A 113 -27.42 4.06 6.32
N ARG A 114 -28.00 3.38 7.31
CA ARG A 114 -29.27 3.75 7.93
C ARG A 114 -29.06 4.73 9.06
N ASN A 115 -28.11 4.43 9.93
CA ASN A 115 -27.82 5.22 11.11
C ASN A 115 -27.17 6.57 10.75
N PHE A 116 -26.42 6.61 9.63
CA PHE A 116 -25.65 7.77 9.20
C PHE A 116 -26.07 8.27 7.81
N ASP A 117 -25.93 9.58 7.59
CA ASP A 117 -26.01 10.18 6.26
C ASP A 117 -24.61 10.25 5.66
N LEU A 118 -24.33 9.32 4.74
CA LEU A 118 -23.00 9.13 4.15
C LEU A 118 -22.58 10.26 3.18
N ASN A 119 -23.50 11.17 2.84
CA ASN A 119 -23.19 12.35 2.02
C ASN A 119 -23.00 13.61 2.86
N ASN A 120 -23.46 13.60 4.11
CA ASN A 120 -23.33 14.72 5.04
C ASN A 120 -22.12 14.49 5.96
N ILE A 121 -20.95 14.83 5.40
CA ILE A 121 -19.65 14.69 6.03
C ILE A 121 -19.10 16.09 6.32
N LYS A 122 -18.56 16.26 7.52
CA LYS A 122 -17.79 17.45 7.92
C LYS A 122 -16.34 17.06 8.09
N ILE A 123 -15.45 17.91 7.58
CA ILE A 123 -14.01 17.81 7.78
C ILE A 123 -13.62 18.82 8.87
N GLU A 124 -12.90 18.35 9.87
CA GLU A 124 -12.22 19.17 10.87
C GLU A 124 -10.71 19.09 10.64
N GLU A 125 -9.89 19.51 11.61
CA GLU A 125 -8.44 19.37 11.50
C GLU A 125 -8.08 17.89 11.30
N ILE A 126 -7.37 17.61 10.19
CA ILE A 126 -6.96 16.26 9.85
C ILE A 126 -5.72 15.89 10.65
N GLU A 127 -5.82 14.78 11.38
CA GLU A 127 -4.70 14.20 12.09
C GLU A 127 -4.39 12.80 11.53
N ILE A 128 -3.12 12.57 11.21
CA ILE A 128 -2.62 11.28 10.74
C ILE A 128 -1.83 10.60 11.85
N GLY A 129 -2.30 9.43 12.27
CA GLY A 129 -1.56 8.54 13.17
C GLY A 129 -0.92 7.39 12.39
N TYR A 130 0.35 7.54 11.99
CA TYR A 130 1.09 6.47 11.30
C TYR A 130 1.31 5.26 12.21
N LEU A 131 0.95 4.09 11.70
CA LEU A 131 1.23 2.81 12.32
C LEU A 131 2.58 2.31 11.81
N LYS A 132 3.54 2.07 12.71
CA LYS A 132 4.81 1.46 12.35
C LYS A 132 4.55 0.04 11.85
N ILE A 133 4.69 -0.17 10.55
CA ILE A 133 4.81 -1.50 9.98
C ILE A 133 6.30 -1.84 9.96
N GLN A 134 6.69 -2.92 10.61
CA GLN A 134 8.03 -3.45 10.44
C GLN A 134 8.08 -4.15 9.08
N ASN A 135 8.95 -3.67 8.18
CA ASN A 135 9.24 -4.36 6.93
C ASN A 135 10.15 -5.56 7.23
N SER A 136 9.61 -6.78 7.24
CA SER A 136 10.38 -7.99 7.47
C SER A 136 11.42 -8.26 6.37
N ASP A 137 11.12 -7.85 5.14
CA ASP A 137 11.97 -8.09 3.98
C ASP A 137 13.18 -7.16 4.02
N LYS A 138 12.99 -5.91 4.46
CA LYS A 138 14.08 -5.00 4.84
C LYS A 138 15.06 -5.65 5.81
N GLU A 139 14.57 -6.29 6.87
CA GLU A 139 15.44 -6.94 7.86
C GLU A 139 16.25 -8.09 7.25
N ILE A 140 15.69 -8.79 6.26
CA ILE A 140 16.41 -9.81 5.50
C ILE A 140 17.50 -9.17 4.64
N VAL A 141 17.16 -8.11 3.89
CA VAL A 141 18.12 -7.37 3.06
C VAL A 141 19.27 -6.82 3.90
N LEU A 142 18.99 -6.17 5.03
CA LEU A 142 20.03 -5.63 5.91
C LEU A 142 20.98 -6.71 6.44
N LYS A 143 20.47 -7.93 6.72
CA LYS A 143 21.32 -9.07 7.10
C LYS A 143 22.22 -9.53 5.96
N VAL A 144 21.71 -9.52 4.74
CA VAL A 144 22.46 -9.88 3.53
C VAL A 144 23.55 -8.83 3.24
N LEU A 145 23.22 -7.54 3.40
CA LEU A 145 24.10 -6.41 3.12
C LEU A 145 24.98 -6.00 4.32
N LYS A 146 25.01 -6.76 5.41
CA LYS A 146 25.70 -6.40 6.67
C LYS A 146 27.20 -6.05 6.54
N ASN A 147 27.85 -6.52 5.47
CA ASN A 147 29.27 -6.27 5.21
C ASN A 147 29.50 -5.02 4.31
N SER A 148 28.44 -4.36 3.87
CA SER A 148 28.49 -3.08 3.17
C SER A 148 28.52 -1.94 4.19
N ASN A 149 29.21 -0.84 3.87
CA ASN A 149 29.23 0.34 4.72
C ASN A 149 27.92 1.14 4.58
N GLU A 150 27.63 1.97 5.57
CA GLU A 150 26.38 2.75 5.66
C GLU A 150 26.19 3.68 4.46
N GLU A 151 27.26 4.31 3.97
CA GLU A 151 27.23 5.17 2.78
C GLU A 151 26.70 4.42 1.55
N LYS A 152 27.11 3.17 1.34
CA LYS A 152 26.63 2.34 0.22
C LYS A 152 25.18 1.89 0.42
N LEU A 153 24.78 1.59 1.65
CA LEU A 153 23.38 1.24 1.94
C LEU A 153 22.43 2.40 1.64
N ASN A 154 22.86 3.63 1.87
CA ASN A 154 22.08 4.84 1.57
C ASN A 154 21.90 5.11 0.06
N LEU A 155 22.63 4.39 -0.81
CA LEU A 155 22.43 4.44 -2.26
C LEU A 155 21.30 3.51 -2.73
N LEU A 156 20.74 2.69 -1.83
CA LEU A 156 19.79 1.64 -2.16
C LEU A 156 18.37 1.97 -1.64
N ASP A 157 17.35 1.35 -2.24
CA ASP A 157 15.94 1.51 -1.87
C ASP A 157 15.50 0.51 -0.77
N VAL A 158 16.38 0.22 0.20
CA VAL A 158 16.21 -0.89 1.17
C VAL A 158 15.00 -0.71 2.10
N GLU A 159 14.59 0.53 2.38
CA GLU A 159 13.38 0.79 3.19
C GLU A 159 12.11 0.19 2.57
N ASN A 160 12.08 0.16 1.24
CA ASN A 160 10.97 -0.35 0.43
C ASN A 160 11.25 -1.76 -0.09
N ALA A 161 12.24 -2.47 0.47
CA ALA A 161 12.55 -3.84 0.07
C ALA A 161 11.32 -4.74 0.20
N PHE A 162 11.13 -5.63 -0.77
CA PHE A 162 10.10 -6.66 -0.73
C PHE A 162 10.58 -7.92 -1.44
N GLU A 163 9.95 -9.03 -1.11
CA GLU A 163 10.19 -10.32 -1.76
C GLU A 163 9.48 -10.44 -3.12
N ILE A 164 10.19 -11.00 -4.10
CA ILE A 164 9.69 -11.44 -5.39
C ILE A 164 10.04 -12.92 -5.55
N GLU A 165 9.03 -13.74 -5.84
CA GLU A 165 9.21 -15.15 -6.19
C GLU A 165 9.19 -15.33 -7.72
N ILE A 166 10.27 -15.90 -8.28
CA ILE A 166 10.36 -16.27 -9.70
C ILE A 166 10.96 -17.67 -9.77
N ASP A 167 10.27 -18.59 -10.44
CA ASP A 167 10.67 -20.00 -10.60
C ASP A 167 11.08 -20.65 -9.26
N GLU A 168 10.23 -20.50 -8.24
CA GLU A 168 10.43 -21.02 -6.87
C GLU A 168 11.67 -20.47 -6.14
N LYS A 169 12.28 -19.40 -6.67
CA LYS A 169 13.40 -18.69 -6.04
C LYS A 169 12.94 -17.34 -5.52
N LEU A 170 13.44 -16.99 -4.34
CA LEU A 170 13.11 -15.76 -3.64
C LEU A 170 14.21 -14.72 -3.84
N PHE A 171 13.80 -13.53 -4.27
CA PHE A 171 14.65 -12.37 -4.49
C PHE A 171 14.12 -11.20 -3.67
N TYR A 172 15.01 -10.45 -3.01
CA TYR A 172 14.66 -9.31 -2.18
C TYR A 172 15.14 -8.03 -2.84
N THR A 173 14.24 -7.10 -3.14
CA THR A 173 14.59 -5.89 -3.87
C THR A 173 15.53 -4.98 -3.08
N ILE A 174 16.49 -4.40 -3.78
CA ILE A 174 17.44 -3.41 -3.24
C ILE A 174 17.43 -2.10 -4.03
N LEU A 175 16.96 -2.11 -5.28
CA LEU A 175 16.71 -0.91 -6.10
C LEU A 175 15.47 -1.10 -6.97
N ASP A 176 14.62 -0.07 -7.07
CA ASP A 176 13.55 0.02 -8.07
C ASP A 176 14.11 0.63 -9.36
N MET A 177 14.09 -0.13 -10.46
CA MET A 177 14.53 0.31 -11.78
C MET A 177 13.36 0.77 -12.66
N GLU A 178 12.20 1.02 -12.04
CA GLU A 178 10.96 1.44 -12.68
C GLU A 178 10.35 0.39 -13.63
N ASP A 179 9.10 0.60 -14.06
CA ASP A 179 8.38 -0.30 -14.98
C ASP A 179 8.37 -1.79 -14.60
N GLY A 180 8.36 -2.10 -13.30
CA GLY A 180 8.37 -3.48 -12.81
C GLY A 180 9.74 -4.15 -12.85
N ASN A 181 10.80 -3.38 -13.09
CA ASN A 181 12.17 -3.84 -13.09
C ASN A 181 12.89 -3.52 -11.78
N TYR A 182 13.79 -4.40 -11.35
CA TYR A 182 14.45 -4.28 -10.04
C TYR A 182 15.88 -4.80 -10.07
N ILE A 183 16.71 -4.27 -9.17
CA ILE A 183 17.89 -4.99 -8.68
C ILE A 183 17.52 -5.65 -7.36
N ALA A 184 17.87 -6.92 -7.21
CA ALA A 184 17.52 -7.71 -6.03
C ALA A 184 18.68 -8.59 -5.56
N VAL A 185 18.59 -9.07 -4.33
CA VAL A 185 19.53 -10.02 -3.73
C VAL A 185 18.84 -11.31 -3.33
N ASP A 186 19.55 -12.44 -3.40
CA ASP A 186 19.12 -13.66 -2.74
C ASP A 186 19.62 -13.70 -1.27
N LYS A 187 19.21 -14.73 -0.51
CA LYS A 187 19.68 -14.93 0.87
C LYS A 187 21.18 -15.25 0.98
N GLN A 188 21.81 -15.63 -0.12
CA GLN A 188 23.24 -15.92 -0.21
C GLN A 188 24.06 -14.65 -0.54
N GLY A 189 23.39 -13.54 -0.87
CA GLY A 189 24.00 -12.25 -1.19
C GLY A 189 24.37 -12.05 -2.65
N LYS A 190 24.01 -12.97 -3.55
CA LYS A 190 24.18 -12.75 -4.99
C LYS A 190 23.21 -11.68 -5.44
N VAL A 191 23.65 -10.84 -6.38
CA VAL A 191 22.88 -9.70 -6.87
C VAL A 191 22.38 -9.99 -8.27
N TYR A 192 21.11 -9.71 -8.49
CA TYR A 192 20.37 -10.05 -9.69
C TYR A 192 19.70 -8.82 -10.28
N ARG A 193 19.67 -8.77 -11.60
CA ARG A 193 18.74 -7.99 -12.38
C ARG A 193 17.45 -8.78 -12.56
N LEU A 194 16.34 -8.16 -12.20
CA LEU A 194 14.99 -8.65 -12.46
C LEU A 194 14.36 -7.74 -13.52
N ASN A 195 14.10 -8.27 -14.72
CA ASN A 195 13.41 -7.55 -15.78
C ASN A 195 12.11 -8.28 -16.12
N HIS A 196 10.98 -7.61 -15.93
CA HIS A 196 9.66 -8.22 -16.08
C HIS A 196 9.32 -8.58 -17.54
N ASP A 197 9.71 -7.71 -18.47
CA ASP A 197 9.33 -7.77 -19.89
C ASP A 197 10.35 -8.51 -20.76
N HIS A 198 11.55 -8.78 -20.23
CA HIS A 198 12.59 -9.51 -20.94
C HIS A 198 12.35 -11.04 -20.96
N LYS A 199 12.83 -11.71 -22.01
CA LYS A 199 12.75 -13.18 -22.13
C LYS A 199 13.50 -13.87 -21.00
N GLU A 200 14.66 -13.36 -20.67
CA GLU A 200 15.45 -13.79 -19.52
C GLU A 200 15.19 -12.84 -18.35
N ARG A 201 14.19 -13.18 -17.53
CA ARG A 201 13.69 -12.32 -16.46
C ARG A 201 14.66 -12.11 -15.30
N VAL A 202 15.57 -13.05 -15.09
CA VAL A 202 16.50 -13.06 -13.96
C VAL A 202 17.90 -13.28 -14.48
N ILE A 203 18.77 -12.30 -14.29
CA ILE A 203 20.20 -12.39 -14.65
C ILE A 203 21.02 -12.07 -13.41
N LYS A 204 22.00 -12.90 -13.07
CA LYS A 204 22.95 -12.60 -11.98
C LYS A 204 23.98 -11.59 -12.49
N ILE A 205 24.14 -10.49 -11.78
CA ILE A 205 25.01 -9.37 -12.20
C ILE A 205 26.21 -9.17 -11.27
N ALA A 206 26.16 -9.71 -10.05
CA ALA A 206 27.30 -9.75 -9.15
C ALA A 206 27.24 -10.95 -8.19
N GLU A 207 28.40 -11.47 -7.77
CA GLU A 207 28.47 -12.59 -6.82
C GLU A 207 28.16 -12.16 -5.38
N ASN A 208 28.33 -10.88 -5.07
CA ASN A 208 28.07 -10.31 -3.75
C ASN A 208 27.81 -8.79 -3.85
N PRO A 209 27.31 -8.13 -2.79
CA PRO A 209 27.00 -6.70 -2.82
C PRO A 209 28.23 -5.81 -3.06
N ASN A 210 29.41 -6.20 -2.58
CA ASN A 210 30.63 -5.42 -2.79
C ASN A 210 31.06 -5.40 -4.26
N ASP A 211 30.85 -6.48 -5.00
CA ASP A 211 31.06 -6.53 -6.44
C ASP A 211 30.03 -5.70 -7.19
N PHE A 212 28.76 -5.68 -6.74
CA PHE A 212 27.73 -4.81 -7.31
C PHE A 212 28.09 -3.33 -7.15
N PHE A 213 28.59 -2.90 -5.99
CA PHE A 213 29.04 -1.51 -5.79
C PHE A 213 30.30 -1.12 -6.59
N LYS A 214 30.89 -2.02 -7.38
CA LYS A 214 31.92 -1.66 -8.37
C LYS A 214 31.32 -1.14 -9.68
N ILE A 215 30.05 -1.48 -9.94
CA ILE A 215 29.31 -1.09 -11.16
C ILE A 215 28.14 -0.14 -10.87
N TYR A 216 27.87 0.16 -9.60
CA TYR A 216 26.82 1.07 -9.17
C TYR A 216 27.33 2.02 -8.08
N ASN A 217 27.27 3.33 -8.33
CA ASN A 217 27.67 4.39 -7.40
C ASN A 217 26.51 5.25 -6.89
N GLY A 218 25.27 4.88 -7.19
CA GLY A 218 24.07 5.66 -6.87
C GLY A 218 23.29 6.16 -8.08
N GLN A 219 23.87 6.13 -9.28
CA GLN A 219 23.20 6.57 -10.50
C GLN A 219 22.55 5.39 -11.25
N LYS A 220 21.21 5.39 -11.36
CA LYS A 220 20.47 4.31 -12.05
C LYS A 220 20.86 4.16 -13.53
N SER A 221 21.30 5.25 -14.17
CA SER A 221 21.80 5.25 -15.56
C SER A 221 22.98 4.30 -15.79
N GLU A 222 23.76 3.99 -14.75
CA GLU A 222 24.88 3.02 -14.84
C GLU A 222 24.39 1.59 -15.08
N LEU A 223 23.13 1.32 -14.72
CA LEU A 223 22.52 0.00 -14.81
C LEU A 223 21.63 -0.14 -16.04
N GLU A 224 21.33 0.93 -16.78
CA GLU A 224 20.40 0.90 -17.93
C GLU A 224 20.81 -0.12 -19.00
N ASN A 225 22.10 -0.25 -19.30
CA ASN A 225 22.58 -1.25 -20.26
C ASN A 225 22.29 -2.67 -19.77
N ILE A 226 22.56 -2.93 -18.48
CA ILE A 226 22.27 -4.22 -17.84
C ILE A 226 20.76 -4.48 -17.84
N MET A 227 19.94 -3.44 -17.68
CA MET A 227 18.48 -3.55 -17.76
C MET A 227 17.97 -3.95 -19.14
N ASN A 228 18.67 -3.59 -20.21
CA ASN A 228 18.24 -3.80 -21.60
C ASN A 228 18.89 -5.00 -22.30
N GLU A 229 19.89 -5.64 -21.68
CA GLU A 229 20.51 -6.92 -22.11
C GLU A 229 19.59 -8.14 -21.89
#